data_AF-A0A942WIA0-F1
#
_entry.id   AF-A0A942WIA0-F1
#
_cell.length_a   1.000
_cell.length_b   1.000
_cell.length_c   1.000
_cell.angle_alpha   90.00
_cell.angle_beta   90.00
_cell.angle_gamma   90.00
#
_symmetry.space_group_name_H-M   'P 1'
#
loop_
_entity.id
_entity.type
_entity.pdbx_description
1 polymer ?
#
loop_
_entity_poly.entity_id
_entity_poly.type
_entity_poly.pdbx_seq_one_letter_code
_entity_poly.pdbx_strand_id
1 'polypeptide(L)'
;MNKNIKRFLLCAGVLALTLGGCGSKDEPKEEVKKEEKAVLVKNDLYVEPLNPTELQIRAYNELSTSVQEENYAKEAEMAAVSFALDFFTMSNKSGSEDVGGMSFIPTTMSWEFKEYAQSYYYNNYNYIVNEEGKDALPEVVDYKVNSVTEGVYTYLGEQYNGYDVTLQLTYKEGGLKAEDLKTEMVLHMIGINDFKYDRTKVYKDYTDFEGERYNTYKVLSME
;
A
#
# COMPACT_ATOMS: atom_id res chain seq x y z
N MET A 1 29.84 39.73 7.27
CA MET A 1 30.88 39.76 8.32
C MET A 1 31.19 38.33 8.74
N ASN A 2 32.46 38.04 9.01
CA ASN A 2 33.13 36.73 9.01
C ASN A 2 32.50 35.54 9.76
N LYS A 3 32.56 34.38 9.08
CA LYS A 3 33.15 33.07 9.48
C LYS A 3 33.00 32.55 10.93
N ASN A 4 32.52 31.29 10.96
CA ASN A 4 33.08 30.13 11.69
C ASN A 4 32.86 29.98 13.21
N ILE A 5 32.05 28.97 13.54
CA ILE A 5 32.36 27.76 14.34
C ILE A 5 33.43 27.93 15.44
N LYS A 6 33.06 27.61 16.70
CA LYS A 6 33.68 26.51 17.47
C LYS A 6 33.00 26.27 18.84
N ARG A 7 32.84 24.97 19.11
CA ARG A 7 32.41 24.32 20.35
C ARG A 7 33.33 24.66 21.51
N PHE A 8 32.78 24.69 22.73
CA PHE A 8 33.55 24.58 23.96
C PHE A 8 33.13 23.31 24.71
N LEU A 9 34.10 22.42 24.92
CA LEU A 9 34.04 21.25 25.79
C LEU A 9 34.15 21.70 27.25
N LEU A 10 33.42 21.05 28.16
CA LEU A 10 33.77 21.01 29.57
C LEU A 10 33.93 19.55 29.99
N CYS A 11 35.17 19.19 30.34
CA CYS A 11 35.52 17.95 31.01
C CYS A 11 35.26 18.09 32.51
N ALA A 12 34.68 17.06 33.13
CA ALA A 12 34.88 16.75 34.54
C ALA A 12 34.93 15.22 34.67
N GLY A 13 36.10 14.69 34.98
CA GLY A 13 36.34 13.27 35.13
C GLY A 13 36.20 12.80 36.57
N VAL A 14 36.16 11.48 36.75
CA VAL A 14 36.75 10.79 37.90
C VAL A 14 37.40 9.50 37.38
N LEU A 15 38.71 9.39 37.62
CA LEU A 15 39.50 8.17 37.47
C LEU A 15 39.17 7.17 38.58
N ALA A 16 39.09 5.88 38.23
CA ALA A 16 39.63 4.81 39.07
C ALA A 16 40.39 3.83 38.18
N LEU A 17 41.69 3.71 38.42
CA LEU A 17 42.60 2.75 37.80
C LEU A 17 42.73 1.52 38.69
N THR A 18 42.54 0.33 38.13
CA THR A 18 43.36 -0.84 38.47
C THR A 18 43.67 -1.66 37.21
N LEU A 19 44.92 -2.09 37.14
CA LEU A 19 45.63 -2.67 36.00
C LEU A 19 45.32 -4.15 35.77
N GLY A 20 45.37 -4.60 34.51
CA GLY A 20 45.80 -5.95 34.13
C GLY A 20 44.84 -6.74 33.22
N GLY A 21 45.10 -6.75 31.90
CA GLY A 21 44.47 -7.71 30.98
C GLY A 21 44.62 -7.33 29.51
N CYS A 22 45.52 -8.01 28.79
CA CYS A 22 45.60 -8.00 27.33
C CYS A 22 44.31 -8.55 26.69
N GLY A 23 43.83 -7.93 25.61
CA GLY A 23 42.88 -8.57 24.69
C GLY A 23 42.00 -7.58 23.92
N SER A 24 42.11 -7.62 22.59
CA SER A 24 41.14 -7.19 21.56
C SER A 24 40.42 -5.84 21.72
N LYS A 25 40.69 -4.94 20.77
CA LYS A 25 39.81 -3.80 20.45
C LYS A 25 38.51 -4.36 19.89
N ASP A 26 37.48 -4.50 20.73
CA ASP A 26 36.12 -4.69 20.27
C ASP A 26 35.54 -3.33 19.89
N GLU A 27 35.31 -3.14 18.60
CA GLU A 27 34.46 -2.05 18.10
C GLU A 27 33.02 -2.25 18.62
N PRO A 28 32.31 -1.18 19.00
CA PRO A 28 30.93 -1.30 19.45
C PRO A 28 30.07 -1.83 18.29
N LYS A 29 29.55 -3.06 18.45
CA LYS A 29 28.53 -3.59 17.55
C LYS A 29 27.31 -2.68 17.66
N GLU A 30 26.95 -1.99 16.58
CA GLU A 30 25.63 -1.42 16.42
C GLU A 30 24.61 -2.54 16.65
N GLU A 31 23.82 -2.42 17.71
CA GLU A 31 22.63 -3.24 17.88
C GLU A 31 21.68 -2.87 16.74
N VAL A 32 21.60 -3.73 15.74
CA VAL A 32 20.55 -3.69 14.72
C VAL A 32 19.22 -3.78 15.45
N LYS A 33 18.52 -2.65 15.60
CA LYS A 33 17.11 -2.64 15.99
C LYS A 33 16.38 -3.50 14.97
N LYS A 34 16.00 -4.72 15.36
CA LYS A 34 15.00 -5.48 14.61
C LYS A 34 13.74 -4.60 14.58
N GLU A 35 13.38 -4.10 13.40
CA GLU A 35 12.05 -3.53 13.22
C GLU A 35 11.03 -4.58 13.64
N GLU A 36 10.14 -4.20 14.56
CA GLU A 36 9.06 -5.05 14.99
C GLU A 36 8.10 -5.23 13.81
N LYS A 37 7.72 -6.48 13.51
CA LYS A 37 6.80 -6.76 12.42
C LYS A 37 5.48 -6.03 12.65
N ALA A 38 4.94 -5.40 11.61
CA ALA A 38 3.67 -4.70 11.70
C ALA A 38 2.53 -5.69 12.00
N VAL A 39 1.65 -5.33 12.94
CA VAL A 39 0.44 -6.08 13.28
C VAL A 39 -0.76 -5.36 12.68
N LEU A 40 -1.64 -6.09 11.97
CA LEU A 40 -2.81 -5.53 11.31
C LEU A 40 -3.84 -4.99 12.31
N VAL A 41 -4.29 -3.76 12.10
CA VAL A 41 -5.33 -3.07 12.87
C VAL A 41 -6.56 -2.94 12.00
N LYS A 42 -7.65 -3.58 12.43
CA LYS A 42 -8.93 -3.63 11.70
C LYS A 42 -9.71 -2.32 11.82
N ASN A 43 -10.55 -2.04 10.83
CA ASN A 43 -11.59 -1.02 10.90
C ASN A 43 -12.91 -1.56 10.32
N ASP A 44 -14.02 -0.87 10.61
CA ASP A 44 -15.35 -1.34 10.24
C ASP A 44 -15.78 -0.95 8.82
N LEU A 45 -14.96 -0.22 8.05
CA LEU A 45 -15.33 0.28 6.71
C LEU A 45 -14.69 -0.53 5.58
N TYR A 46 -13.42 -0.91 5.72
CA TYR A 46 -12.63 -1.55 4.67
C TYR A 46 -12.31 -3.01 4.98
N VAL A 47 -12.33 -3.85 3.95
CA VAL A 47 -12.00 -5.28 4.06
C VAL A 47 -10.49 -5.45 4.27
N GLU A 48 -10.12 -6.33 5.20
CA GLU A 48 -8.72 -6.67 5.50
C GLU A 48 -8.01 -7.25 4.26
N PRO A 49 -6.73 -6.89 4.02
CA PRO A 49 -5.97 -7.46 2.91
C PRO A 49 -5.64 -8.95 3.17
N LEU A 50 -5.62 -9.76 2.10
CA LEU A 50 -5.31 -11.18 2.17
C LEU A 50 -3.82 -11.42 1.94
N ASN A 51 -3.18 -12.24 2.78
CA ASN A 51 -1.74 -12.54 2.73
C ASN A 51 -0.87 -11.27 2.54
N PRO A 52 -1.07 -10.20 3.35
CA PRO A 52 -0.47 -8.92 3.07
C PRO A 52 1.05 -8.93 3.29
N THR A 53 1.76 -8.14 2.49
CA THR A 53 3.15 -7.75 2.78
C THR A 53 3.20 -6.81 3.98
N GLU A 54 4.37 -6.62 4.59
CA GLU A 54 4.50 -5.66 5.70
C GLU A 54 4.14 -4.23 5.28
N LEU A 55 4.43 -3.84 4.02
CA LEU A 55 4.05 -2.54 3.47
C LEU A 55 2.53 -2.38 3.37
N GLN A 56 1.83 -3.42 2.89
CA GLN A 56 0.36 -3.43 2.83
C GLN A 56 -0.28 -3.37 4.22
N ILE A 57 0.30 -4.05 5.23
CA ILE A 57 -0.16 -3.93 6.62
C ILE A 57 -0.02 -2.50 7.12
N ARG A 58 1.14 -1.85 6.91
CA ARG A 58 1.36 -0.46 7.34
C ARG A 58 0.38 0.50 6.67
N ALA A 59 0.17 0.37 5.36
CA ALA A 59 -0.77 1.21 4.62
C ALA A 59 -2.22 1.02 5.11
N TYR A 60 -2.66 -0.22 5.34
CA TYR A 60 -4.00 -0.49 5.87
C TYR A 60 -4.17 0.02 7.30
N ASN A 61 -3.13 -0.01 8.13
CA ASN A 61 -3.19 0.55 9.48
C ASN A 61 -3.32 2.08 9.46
N GLU A 62 -2.64 2.76 8.54
CA GLU A 62 -2.85 4.21 8.33
C GLU A 62 -4.27 4.50 7.82
N LEU A 63 -4.81 3.67 6.93
CA LEU A 63 -6.22 3.75 6.51
C LEU A 63 -7.15 3.62 7.73
N SER A 64 -6.98 2.57 8.54
CA SER A 64 -7.76 2.38 9.77
C SER A 64 -7.68 3.57 10.72
N THR A 65 -6.50 4.18 10.84
CA THR A 65 -6.31 5.38 11.68
C THR A 65 -7.06 6.58 11.10
N SER A 66 -6.96 6.84 9.79
CA SER A 66 -7.68 7.94 9.15
C SER A 66 -9.21 7.82 9.25
N VAL A 67 -9.75 6.59 9.23
CA VAL A 67 -11.16 6.32 9.47
C VAL A 67 -11.55 6.70 10.90
N GLN A 68 -10.75 6.30 11.90
CA GLN A 68 -11.01 6.62 13.31
C GLN A 68 -10.93 8.13 13.60
N GLU A 69 -10.04 8.83 12.91
CA GLU A 69 -9.84 10.28 13.05
C GLU A 69 -10.81 11.11 12.19
N GLU A 70 -11.67 10.46 11.39
CA GLU A 70 -12.55 11.11 10.41
C GLU A 70 -11.79 12.04 9.44
N ASN A 71 -10.55 11.68 9.10
CA ASN A 71 -9.68 12.43 8.21
C ASN A 71 -9.90 11.99 6.76
N TYR A 72 -10.91 12.56 6.10
CA TYR A 72 -11.36 12.15 4.78
C TYR A 72 -10.30 12.23 3.67
N ALA A 73 -9.43 13.24 3.69
CA ALA A 73 -8.37 13.36 2.70
C ALA A 73 -7.32 12.25 2.86
N LYS A 74 -6.92 11.96 4.12
CA LYS A 74 -5.99 10.86 4.41
C LYS A 74 -6.66 9.49 4.20
N GLU A 75 -7.96 9.36 4.43
CA GLU A 75 -8.71 8.14 4.12
C GLU A 75 -8.70 7.86 2.62
N ALA A 76 -8.99 8.86 1.78
CA ALA A 76 -8.93 8.72 0.33
C ALA A 76 -7.51 8.39 -0.16
N GLU A 77 -6.49 9.06 0.39
CA GLU A 77 -5.07 8.78 0.13
C GLU A 77 -4.73 7.32 0.44
N MET A 78 -5.06 6.84 1.65
CA MET A 78 -4.68 5.50 2.08
C MET A 78 -5.54 4.40 1.47
N ALA A 79 -6.77 4.71 1.04
CA ALA A 79 -7.57 3.81 0.20
C ALA A 79 -6.93 3.64 -1.19
N ALA A 80 -6.46 4.73 -1.80
CA ALA A 80 -5.74 4.69 -3.09
C ALA A 80 -4.41 3.92 -2.98
N VAL A 81 -3.63 4.18 -1.93
CA VAL A 81 -2.39 3.44 -1.65
C VAL A 81 -2.69 1.97 -1.42
N SER A 82 -3.66 1.63 -0.58
CA SER A 82 -4.02 0.23 -0.30
C SER A 82 -4.47 -0.51 -1.56
N PHE A 83 -5.25 0.14 -2.42
CA PHE A 83 -5.60 -0.40 -3.73
C PHE A 83 -4.35 -0.66 -4.58
N ALA A 84 -3.48 0.34 -4.75
CA ALA A 84 -2.31 0.21 -5.62
C ALA A 84 -1.36 -0.88 -5.11
N LEU A 85 -1.08 -0.91 -3.81
CA LEU A 85 -0.21 -1.91 -3.22
C LEU A 85 -0.77 -3.33 -3.38
N ASP A 86 -2.07 -3.52 -3.21
CA ASP A 86 -2.70 -4.84 -3.37
C ASP A 86 -2.80 -5.25 -4.84
N PHE A 87 -3.20 -4.34 -5.73
CA PHE A 87 -3.36 -4.61 -7.15
C PHE A 87 -2.03 -4.91 -7.86
N PHE A 88 -0.97 -4.13 -7.58
CA PHE A 88 0.32 -4.23 -8.27
C PHE A 88 1.32 -5.21 -7.63
N THR A 89 1.02 -5.74 -6.44
CA THR A 89 1.81 -6.82 -5.83
C THR A 89 1.20 -8.16 -6.18
N MET A 90 1.78 -8.84 -7.17
CA MET A 90 1.35 -10.17 -7.62
C MET A 90 2.05 -11.29 -6.83
N SER A 91 3.23 -11.04 -6.26
CA SER A 91 4.02 -12.06 -5.55
C SER A 91 3.27 -12.71 -4.38
N ASN A 92 2.32 -11.99 -3.75
CA ASN A 92 1.53 -12.50 -2.63
C ASN A 92 0.17 -13.11 -3.02
N LYS A 93 -0.12 -13.21 -4.32
CA LYS A 93 -1.38 -13.77 -4.83
C LYS A 93 -1.30 -15.29 -4.95
N SER A 94 -2.46 -15.95 -4.96
CA SER A 94 -2.56 -17.41 -5.18
C SER A 94 -2.54 -17.78 -6.66
N GLY A 95 -3.02 -16.90 -7.54
CA GLY A 95 -3.20 -17.18 -8.96
C GLY A 95 -3.64 -15.94 -9.74
N SER A 96 -3.80 -16.09 -11.06
CA SER A 96 -4.30 -15.05 -11.97
C SER A 96 -5.70 -14.53 -11.61
N GLU A 97 -6.50 -15.33 -10.91
CA GLU A 97 -7.86 -15.05 -10.48
C GLU A 97 -7.96 -14.32 -9.14
N ASP A 98 -6.87 -14.29 -8.37
CA ASP A 98 -6.74 -13.56 -7.12
C ASP A 98 -6.34 -12.11 -7.40
N VAL A 99 -7.29 -11.37 -8.02
CA VAL A 99 -7.11 -9.94 -8.32
C VAL A 99 -7.11 -9.13 -7.02
N GLY A 100 -6.03 -8.40 -6.77
CA GLY A 100 -5.90 -7.48 -5.64
C GLY A 100 -6.72 -6.20 -5.81
N GLY A 101 -6.96 -5.48 -4.72
CA GLY A 101 -7.57 -4.14 -4.75
C GLY A 101 -9.09 -4.12 -4.95
N MET A 102 -9.74 -5.27 -5.17
CA MET A 102 -11.19 -5.36 -5.46
C MET A 102 -12.09 -4.67 -4.43
N SER A 103 -11.69 -4.63 -3.17
CA SER A 103 -12.42 -3.96 -2.09
C SER A 103 -12.53 -2.43 -2.26
N PHE A 104 -11.66 -1.85 -3.08
CA PHE A 104 -11.60 -0.42 -3.36
C PHE A 104 -12.22 -0.06 -4.70
N ILE A 105 -12.76 -1.02 -5.45
CA ILE A 105 -13.48 -0.75 -6.70
C ILE A 105 -14.97 -0.56 -6.38
N PRO A 106 -15.67 0.42 -6.98
CA PRO A 106 -17.12 0.52 -6.85
C PRO A 106 -17.78 -0.79 -7.28
N THR A 107 -18.71 -1.28 -6.49
CA THR A 107 -19.26 -2.63 -6.73
C THR A 107 -20.03 -2.76 -8.04
N THR A 108 -20.58 -1.67 -8.59
CA THR A 108 -21.19 -1.71 -9.93
C THR A 108 -20.17 -1.89 -11.06
N MET A 109 -18.87 -1.67 -10.79
CA MET A 109 -17.76 -1.84 -11.73
C MET A 109 -16.94 -3.10 -11.45
N SER A 110 -17.23 -3.85 -10.38
CA SER A 110 -16.33 -4.90 -9.89
C SER A 110 -16.15 -6.04 -10.90
N TRP A 111 -17.20 -6.44 -11.62
CA TRP A 111 -17.10 -7.50 -12.62
C TRP A 111 -16.22 -7.08 -13.79
N GLU A 112 -16.51 -5.92 -14.39
CA GLU A 112 -15.77 -5.39 -15.54
C GLU A 112 -14.31 -5.12 -15.20
N PHE A 113 -14.04 -4.56 -14.03
CA PHE A 113 -12.68 -4.34 -13.56
C PHE A 113 -11.93 -5.67 -13.38
N LYS A 114 -12.57 -6.67 -12.78
CA LYS A 114 -11.95 -7.98 -12.56
C LYS A 114 -11.62 -8.65 -13.90
N GLU A 115 -12.55 -8.68 -14.85
CA GLU A 115 -12.33 -9.24 -16.18
C GLU A 115 -11.18 -8.52 -16.92
N TYR A 116 -11.14 -7.20 -16.83
CA TYR A 116 -10.05 -6.40 -17.39
C TYR A 116 -8.71 -6.73 -16.74
N ALA A 117 -8.64 -6.74 -15.41
CA ALA A 117 -7.43 -7.04 -14.67
C ALA A 117 -6.90 -8.44 -15.01
N GLN A 118 -7.76 -9.45 -15.06
CA GLN A 118 -7.41 -10.82 -15.44
C GLN A 118 -6.89 -10.91 -16.87
N SER A 119 -7.52 -10.19 -17.80
CA SER A 119 -7.19 -10.26 -19.23
C SER A 119 -5.92 -9.50 -19.61
N TYR A 120 -5.62 -8.40 -18.93
CA TYR A 120 -4.57 -7.47 -19.36
C TYR A 120 -3.41 -7.33 -18.39
N TYR A 121 -3.62 -7.51 -17.08
CA TYR A 121 -2.56 -7.33 -16.08
C TYR A 121 -2.11 -8.66 -15.45
N TYR A 122 -3.06 -9.52 -15.07
CA TYR A 122 -2.80 -10.80 -14.41
C TYR A 122 -2.64 -11.97 -15.40
N ASN A 123 -2.81 -11.74 -16.71
CA ASN A 123 -2.84 -12.80 -17.73
C ASN A 123 -1.55 -13.64 -17.80
N ASN A 124 -0.41 -13.02 -17.54
CA ASN A 124 0.91 -13.65 -17.62
C ASN A 124 1.34 -14.28 -16.29
N TYR A 125 0.52 -14.23 -15.23
CA TYR A 125 0.87 -14.76 -13.91
C TYR A 125 1.37 -16.20 -13.98
N ASN A 126 0.60 -17.10 -14.62
CA ASN A 126 0.96 -18.52 -14.69
C ASN A 126 2.21 -18.75 -15.54
N TYR A 127 2.41 -17.95 -16.58
CA TYR A 127 3.61 -18.03 -17.42
C TYR A 127 4.86 -17.65 -16.61
N ILE A 128 4.83 -16.50 -15.93
CA ILE A 128 5.95 -16.03 -15.09
C ILE A 128 6.28 -17.08 -14.02
N VAL A 129 5.27 -17.59 -13.31
CA VAL A 129 5.48 -18.61 -12.27
C VAL A 129 6.11 -19.89 -12.82
N ASN A 130 5.70 -20.34 -14.02
CA ASN A 130 6.21 -21.58 -14.61
C ASN A 130 7.62 -21.44 -15.20
N GLU A 131 7.91 -20.31 -15.84
CA GLU A 131 9.18 -20.10 -16.55
C GLU A 131 10.28 -19.48 -15.67
N GLU A 132 9.90 -18.57 -14.78
CA GLU A 132 10.84 -17.74 -14.00
C GLU A 132 10.73 -17.98 -12.47
N GLY A 133 9.64 -18.61 -12.03
CA GLY A 133 9.36 -18.87 -10.62
C GLY A 133 8.60 -17.74 -9.93
N LYS A 134 8.05 -18.04 -8.75
CA LYS A 134 7.18 -17.11 -8.00
C LYS A 134 7.89 -15.80 -7.60
N ASP A 135 9.20 -15.85 -7.38
CA ASP A 135 10.01 -14.69 -6.98
C ASP A 135 10.17 -13.66 -8.12
N ALA A 136 9.86 -14.02 -9.37
CA ALA A 136 9.89 -13.10 -10.51
C ALA A 136 8.63 -12.23 -10.63
N LEU A 137 7.55 -12.56 -9.90
CA LEU A 137 6.32 -11.77 -9.89
C LEU A 137 6.55 -10.38 -9.28
N PRO A 138 5.87 -9.34 -9.80
CA PRO A 138 5.94 -8.00 -9.24
C PRO A 138 5.60 -7.95 -7.76
N GLU A 139 6.43 -7.24 -7.01
CA GLU A 139 6.22 -6.92 -5.60
C GLU A 139 6.53 -5.44 -5.37
N VAL A 140 5.55 -4.69 -4.89
CA VAL A 140 5.76 -3.29 -4.51
C VAL A 140 6.39 -3.26 -3.13
N VAL A 141 7.55 -2.60 -3.01
CA VAL A 141 8.35 -2.54 -1.76
C VAL A 141 8.40 -1.14 -1.15
N ASP A 142 8.03 -0.11 -1.91
CA ASP A 142 7.88 1.25 -1.40
C ASP A 142 6.88 2.04 -2.26
N TYR A 143 6.35 3.13 -1.70
CA TYR A 143 5.52 4.07 -2.43
C TYR A 143 5.76 5.50 -1.97
N LYS A 144 5.44 6.45 -2.84
CA LYS A 144 5.43 7.87 -2.53
C LYS A 144 4.12 8.49 -3.01
N VAL A 145 3.44 9.19 -2.11
CA VAL A 145 2.32 10.06 -2.47
C VAL A 145 2.88 11.41 -2.89
N ASN A 146 2.72 11.77 -4.16
CA ASN A 146 3.19 13.04 -4.71
C ASN A 146 2.20 14.18 -4.48
N SER A 147 0.89 13.89 -4.54
CA SER A 147 -0.16 14.86 -4.28
C SER A 147 -1.48 14.18 -3.93
N VAL A 148 -2.30 14.89 -3.16
CA VAL A 148 -3.70 14.60 -2.88
C VAL A 148 -4.47 15.91 -3.12
N THR A 149 -5.36 15.94 -4.10
CA THR A 149 -6.12 17.15 -4.45
C THR A 149 -7.60 16.85 -4.55
N GLU A 150 -8.44 17.72 -3.98
CA GLU A 150 -9.89 17.57 -4.07
C GLU A 150 -10.37 17.61 -5.53
N GLY A 151 -11.37 16.77 -5.83
CA GLY A 151 -11.99 16.66 -7.14
C GLY A 151 -13.50 16.40 -7.05
N VAL A 152 -14.20 16.57 -8.17
CA VAL A 152 -15.63 16.22 -8.31
C VAL A 152 -15.79 15.39 -9.57
N TYR A 153 -16.42 14.22 -9.44
CA TYR A 153 -16.52 13.24 -10.53
C TYR A 153 -17.97 12.85 -10.76
N THR A 154 -18.29 12.58 -12.03
CA THR A 154 -19.58 12.03 -12.41
C THR A 154 -19.52 10.51 -12.39
N TYR A 155 -20.39 9.88 -11.62
CA TYR A 155 -20.53 8.44 -11.54
C TYR A 155 -22.01 8.07 -11.59
N LEU A 156 -22.39 7.23 -12.55
CA LEU A 156 -23.79 6.85 -12.80
C LEU A 156 -24.76 8.03 -12.96
N GLY A 157 -24.27 9.14 -13.54
CA GLY A 157 -25.06 10.35 -13.79
C GLY A 157 -25.13 11.34 -12.63
N GLU A 158 -24.59 10.99 -11.46
CA GLU A 158 -24.57 11.83 -10.26
C GLU A 158 -23.16 12.36 -9.97
N GLN A 159 -23.06 13.51 -9.29
CA GLN A 159 -21.78 14.12 -8.91
C GLN A 159 -21.37 13.70 -7.50
N TYR A 160 -20.11 13.31 -7.34
CA TYR A 160 -19.53 12.92 -6.06
C TYR A 160 -18.24 13.70 -5.80
N ASN A 161 -18.06 14.13 -4.55
CA ASN A 161 -16.79 14.65 -4.08
C ASN A 161 -15.77 13.51 -3.99
N GLY A 162 -14.51 13.85 -4.23
CA GLY A 162 -13.45 12.89 -4.35
C GLY A 162 -12.07 13.54 -4.25
N TYR A 163 -11.05 12.76 -4.60
CA TYR A 163 -9.67 13.21 -4.63
C TYR A 163 -8.90 12.59 -5.79
N ASP A 164 -8.02 13.35 -6.41
CA ASP A 164 -6.93 12.80 -7.22
C ASP A 164 -5.76 12.48 -6.29
N VAL A 165 -5.31 11.22 -6.32
CA VAL A 165 -4.13 10.77 -5.58
C VAL A 165 -3.05 10.37 -6.57
N THR A 166 -1.94 11.11 -6.60
CA THR A 166 -0.80 10.81 -7.47
C THR A 166 0.20 9.96 -6.70
N LEU A 167 0.42 8.73 -7.18
CA LEU A 167 1.33 7.77 -6.57
C LEU A 167 2.52 7.47 -7.47
N GLN A 168 3.65 7.22 -6.82
CA GLN A 168 4.82 6.59 -7.41
C GLN A 168 5.14 5.32 -6.63
N LEU A 169 5.32 4.20 -7.31
CA LEU A 169 5.60 2.89 -6.74
C LEU A 169 7.05 2.48 -7.04
N THR A 170 7.67 1.81 -6.07
CA THR A 170 8.97 1.16 -6.24
C THR A 170 8.79 -0.34 -6.10
N TYR A 171 9.33 -1.09 -7.06
CA TYR A 171 9.26 -2.54 -7.10
C TYR A 171 10.55 -3.19 -6.60
N LYS A 172 10.41 -4.39 -6.04
CA LYS A 172 11.54 -5.24 -5.66
C LYS A 172 12.42 -5.53 -6.87
N GLU A 173 13.73 -5.41 -6.70
CA GLU A 173 14.69 -5.81 -7.74
C GLU A 173 14.69 -7.33 -7.96
N GLY A 174 14.99 -7.76 -9.19
CA GLY A 174 15.16 -9.17 -9.54
C GLY A 174 13.94 -9.85 -10.16
N GLY A 175 12.80 -9.16 -10.27
CA GLY A 175 11.64 -9.61 -11.05
C GLY A 175 11.58 -8.95 -12.43
N LEU A 176 10.36 -8.75 -12.94
CA LEU A 176 10.12 -7.94 -14.14
C LEU A 176 10.80 -6.58 -14.06
N LYS A 177 11.30 -6.08 -15.19
CA LYS A 177 11.98 -4.79 -15.22
C LYS A 177 10.99 -3.67 -14.91
N ALA A 178 11.45 -2.65 -14.20
CA ALA A 178 10.63 -1.48 -13.86
C ALA A 178 10.03 -0.76 -15.09
N GLU A 179 10.69 -0.83 -16.25
CA GLU A 179 10.18 -0.25 -17.51
C GLU A 179 8.92 -0.96 -18.04
N ASP A 180 8.69 -2.21 -17.62
CA ASP A 180 7.53 -3.01 -17.97
C ASP A 180 6.40 -2.89 -16.92
N LEU A 181 6.62 -2.09 -15.86
CA LEU A 181 5.71 -1.96 -14.73
C LEU A 181 5.16 -0.52 -14.62
N LYS A 182 3.92 -0.40 -14.14
CA LYS A 182 3.28 0.88 -13.86
C LYS A 182 3.89 1.49 -12.59
N THR A 183 4.85 2.39 -12.74
CA THR A 183 5.56 3.03 -11.63
C THR A 183 4.95 4.33 -11.17
N GLU A 184 4.17 5.01 -12.01
CA GLU A 184 3.50 6.27 -11.68
C GLU A 184 2.05 6.20 -12.12
N MET A 185 1.15 6.74 -11.31
CA MET A 185 -0.28 6.77 -11.61
C MET A 185 -1.01 7.90 -10.92
N VAL A 186 -2.16 8.26 -11.46
CA VAL A 186 -3.16 9.09 -10.78
C VAL A 186 -4.40 8.23 -10.54
N LEU A 187 -4.85 8.15 -9.30
CA LEU A 187 -6.09 7.49 -8.93
C LEU A 187 -7.17 8.53 -8.65
N HIS A 188 -8.29 8.40 -9.34
CA HIS A 188 -9.47 9.24 -9.12
C HIS A 188 -10.36 8.55 -8.09
N MET A 189 -10.34 9.06 -6.86
CA MET A 189 -11.07 8.51 -5.73
C MET A 189 -12.43 9.19 -5.59
N ILE A 190 -13.50 8.44 -5.40
CA ILE A 190 -14.85 8.95 -5.11
C ILE A 190 -15.35 8.47 -3.76
N GLY A 191 -15.94 9.37 -2.97
CA GLY A 191 -16.63 9.00 -1.73
C GLY A 191 -18.06 8.55 -2.03
N ILE A 192 -18.36 7.27 -1.81
CA ILE A 192 -19.68 6.69 -2.10
C ILE A 192 -20.18 5.78 -0.97
N ASN A 193 -21.51 5.67 -0.85
CA ASN A 193 -22.14 4.65 -0.01
C ASN A 193 -22.22 3.34 -0.78
N ASP A 194 -21.46 2.32 -0.41
CA ASP A 194 -21.29 1.11 -1.21
C ASP A 194 -21.14 -0.15 -0.35
N PHE A 195 -21.26 -1.33 -0.96
CA PHE A 195 -21.05 -2.60 -0.27
C PHE A 195 -19.56 -2.93 -0.09
N LYS A 196 -19.28 -3.82 0.85
CA LYS A 196 -17.97 -4.46 0.98
C LYS A 196 -17.86 -5.60 -0.03
N TYR A 197 -16.68 -5.73 -0.63
CA TYR A 197 -16.37 -6.85 -1.50
C TYR A 197 -16.11 -8.12 -0.68
N ASP A 198 -16.86 -9.18 -0.93
CA ASP A 198 -16.63 -10.50 -0.34
C ASP A 198 -15.91 -11.39 -1.35
N ARG A 199 -14.62 -11.64 -1.10
CA ARG A 199 -13.77 -12.45 -1.99
C ARG A 199 -14.22 -13.92 -2.09
N THR A 200 -15.11 -14.39 -1.20
CA THR A 200 -15.67 -15.75 -1.24
C THR A 200 -16.84 -15.89 -2.19
N LYS A 201 -17.40 -14.77 -2.66
CA LYS A 201 -18.52 -14.72 -3.60
C LYS A 201 -18.05 -14.49 -5.03
N VAL A 202 -18.85 -14.97 -5.97
CA VAL A 202 -18.70 -14.66 -7.40
C VAL A 202 -19.80 -13.67 -7.76
N TYR A 203 -19.40 -12.44 -8.05
CA TYR A 203 -20.29 -11.38 -8.50
C TYR A 203 -20.28 -11.34 -10.02
N LYS A 204 -21.42 -11.56 -10.67
CA LYS A 204 -21.60 -11.39 -12.12
C LYS A 204 -22.38 -10.11 -12.45
N ASP A 205 -23.15 -9.63 -11.48
CA ASP A 205 -23.92 -8.40 -11.53
C ASP A 205 -23.81 -7.65 -10.19
N TYR A 206 -24.01 -6.34 -10.20
CA TYR A 206 -24.14 -5.54 -8.98
C TYR A 206 -25.29 -6.04 -8.07
N THR A 207 -26.35 -6.62 -8.63
CA THR A 207 -27.45 -7.18 -7.84
C THR A 207 -27.03 -8.37 -6.96
N ASP A 208 -25.85 -8.95 -7.19
CA ASP A 208 -25.31 -10.03 -6.38
C ASP A 208 -24.71 -9.53 -5.04
N PHE A 209 -24.57 -8.21 -4.88
CA PHE A 209 -24.14 -7.60 -3.63
C PHE A 209 -25.33 -7.44 -2.67
N GLU A 210 -25.13 -7.88 -1.44
CA GLU A 210 -26.13 -7.86 -0.38
C GLU A 210 -25.50 -7.37 0.93
N GLY A 211 -26.32 -6.76 1.80
CA GLY A 211 -25.92 -6.40 3.15
C GLY A 211 -25.93 -4.90 3.43
N GLU A 212 -25.17 -4.49 4.43
CA GLU A 212 -25.02 -3.09 4.80
C GLU A 212 -24.11 -2.34 3.83
N ARG A 213 -24.39 -1.05 3.65
CA ARG A 213 -23.59 -0.15 2.83
C ARG A 213 -22.85 0.85 3.71
N TYR A 214 -21.62 1.16 3.32
CA TYR A 214 -20.70 1.99 4.08
C TYR A 214 -20.22 3.15 3.21
N ASN A 215 -20.06 4.32 3.81
CA ASN A 215 -19.42 5.45 3.14
C ASN A 215 -17.92 5.18 3.10
N THR A 216 -17.38 4.97 1.91
CA THR A 216 -15.96 4.65 1.68
C THR A 216 -15.46 5.39 0.44
N TYR A 217 -14.15 5.56 0.35
CA TYR A 217 -13.49 6.01 -0.88
C TYR A 217 -13.20 4.81 -1.79
N LYS A 218 -13.60 4.94 -3.05
CA LYS A 218 -13.40 3.93 -4.10
C LYS A 218 -12.65 4.52 -5.28
N VAL A 219 -11.87 3.70 -5.99
CA VAL A 219 -11.15 4.05 -7.21
C VAL A 219 -12.14 4.04 -8.38
N LEU A 220 -12.50 5.21 -8.88
CA LEU A 220 -13.33 5.36 -10.08
C LEU A 220 -12.54 5.05 -11.35
N SER A 221 -11.30 5.54 -11.43
CA SER A 221 -10.40 5.30 -12.55
C SER A 221 -8.94 5.50 -12.13
N MET A 222 -8.03 5.00 -12.96
CA MET A 222 -6.59 5.09 -12.79
C MET A 222 -5.94 5.44 -14.13
N GLU A 223 -5.03 6.42 -14.13
CA GLU A 223 -4.27 6.89 -15.30
C GLU A 223 -2.78 6.57 -15.21
#